data_AF-A0A843C7B1-F1
#
_entry.id   AF-A0A843C7B1-F1
#
_cell.length_a   1.000
_cell.length_b   1.000
_cell.length_c   1.000
_cell.angle_alpha   90.00
_cell.angle_beta   90.00
_cell.angle_gamma   90.00
#
_symmetry.space_group_name_H-M   'P 1'
#
loop_
_entity.id
_entity.type
_entity.pdbx_description
1 polymer ?
#
loop_
_entity_poly.entity_id
_entity_poly.type
_entity_poly.pdbx_seq_one_letter_code
_entity_poly.pdbx_strand_id
1 'polypeptide(L)'
;MRLGFDLCETRNHSSEFDFIIDNFGDFDKGEPLFIYGQVATLLDNSFLIMQIINPEGDLCQIQQLVPLPNGAFITDAIPLKGRICGLTGEYEVKLFYGDYSTTANFKVTGKSMSEPDSDTLIKSAKNLLSKSMSIVDKKFDINSTIVSGMNDALSSNDLSVIEKAYVDLWAEFYSDEFLSEITPIFRPAVSSALDSVSQMLTDGEISFDISKSIDKIIFSSVFYYEIGDKTKAIDLLSDVFVDIRNTNPQKTPATKTLTFDELEETLLNLMKKSDTVMSRPVKEEIGFIFARGTAPVHAQEISDLIDLLSKARYLDVVSRKQSDLYRLVKTNWEGVKLSLENKETVEDLIASSERVNHLHQAAILLKELEDVDRFISSNSDENSDLANLLMPDWKDLKSKLEFASSVDDIIESEIQIKQMKQIIDISSRITKAVEISQTSGVNPTLVSDWKSLLEKVKNAESADEIL
;
A
#
# COMPACT_ATOMS: atom_id res chain seq x y z
N MET A 1 27.01 27.90 -40.89
CA MET A 1 27.46 26.69 -40.19
C MET A 1 26.43 26.41 -39.11
N ARG A 2 25.51 25.48 -39.39
CA ARG A 2 24.42 25.05 -38.50
C ARG A 2 24.95 23.93 -37.61
N LEU A 3 24.68 23.99 -36.32
CA LEU A 3 24.55 22.79 -35.49
C LEU A 3 23.16 22.89 -34.85
N GLY A 4 22.26 22.05 -35.34
CA GLY A 4 20.89 21.93 -34.88
C GLY A 4 20.85 21.05 -33.63
N PHE A 5 20.16 21.56 -32.62
CA PHE A 5 19.43 20.75 -31.67
C PHE A 5 18.15 20.29 -32.38
N ASP A 6 17.95 18.98 -32.53
CA ASP A 6 16.63 18.42 -32.81
C ASP A 6 16.12 17.72 -31.56
N LEU A 7 14.96 18.23 -31.13
CA LEU A 7 14.02 17.71 -30.15
C LEU A 7 12.99 16.81 -30.86
N CYS A 8 12.29 16.00 -30.05
CA CYS A 8 11.03 15.28 -30.35
C CYS A 8 11.16 14.05 -31.27
N GLU A 9 10.47 12.92 -31.09
CA GLU A 9 9.20 12.54 -30.44
C GLU A 9 9.26 11.00 -30.34
N THR A 10 8.81 10.33 -29.28
CA THR A 10 7.41 9.91 -29.12
C THR A 10 7.01 9.92 -27.64
N ARG A 11 6.24 10.94 -27.23
CA ARG A 11 5.34 10.84 -26.07
C ARG A 11 4.04 10.20 -26.57
N ASN A 12 3.68 9.04 -26.02
CA ASN A 12 2.35 8.48 -26.19
C ASN A 12 1.70 8.34 -24.80
N HIS A 13 0.63 9.13 -24.63
CA HIS A 13 -0.46 9.10 -23.66
C HIS A 13 -0.20 9.08 -22.14
N SER A 14 -0.75 10.14 -21.54
CA SER A 14 -0.86 10.51 -20.13
C SER A 14 -1.80 9.60 -19.34
N SER A 15 -1.37 9.22 -18.13
CA SER A 15 -2.23 8.68 -17.07
C SER A 15 -1.94 9.44 -15.77
N GLU A 16 -2.96 10.13 -15.26
CA GLU A 16 -3.05 10.97 -14.04
C GLU A 16 -2.88 10.21 -12.71
N PHE A 17 -2.12 9.12 -12.71
CA PHE A 17 -1.67 8.38 -11.54
C PHE A 17 -0.19 8.14 -11.75
N ASP A 18 0.65 8.92 -11.08
CA ASP A 18 2.09 8.70 -11.12
C ASP A 18 2.41 7.45 -10.30
N PHE A 19 2.35 6.30 -10.97
CA PHE A 19 3.12 5.14 -10.57
C PHE A 19 4.57 5.46 -10.87
N ILE A 20 5.33 5.88 -9.86
CA ILE A 20 6.78 5.85 -9.97
C ILE A 20 7.15 4.39 -9.77
N ILE A 21 7.35 3.68 -10.88
CA ILE A 21 7.90 2.34 -10.82
C ILE A 21 9.39 2.48 -11.09
N ASP A 22 10.19 2.09 -10.10
CA ASP A 22 11.65 2.08 -10.21
C ASP A 22 12.09 0.60 -10.25
N ASN A 23 13.15 0.31 -11.03
CA ASN A 23 13.70 -1.02 -11.39
C ASN A 23 13.46 -1.52 -12.83
N PHE A 24 13.65 -0.68 -13.84
CA PHE A 24 13.70 -1.17 -15.23
C PHE A 24 15.12 -1.14 -15.78
N GLY A 25 15.51 -2.26 -16.39
CA GLY A 25 16.84 -2.47 -16.93
C GLY A 25 16.98 -3.82 -17.60
N ASP A 26 18.22 -4.19 -17.87
CA ASP A 26 18.59 -5.50 -18.41
C ASP A 26 18.88 -6.45 -17.24
N PHE A 27 18.15 -7.55 -17.17
CA PHE A 27 18.30 -8.60 -16.17
C PHE A 27 18.84 -9.88 -16.80
N ASP A 28 19.69 -10.60 -16.08
CA ASP A 28 20.18 -11.89 -16.54
C ASP A 28 19.18 -13.01 -16.20
N LYS A 29 19.18 -14.06 -17.00
CA LYS A 29 18.34 -15.23 -16.77
C LYS A 29 18.68 -15.87 -15.43
N GLY A 30 17.67 -16.06 -14.58
CA GLY A 30 17.81 -16.58 -13.22
C GLY A 30 18.08 -15.52 -12.16
N GLU A 31 18.32 -14.27 -12.55
CA GLU A 31 18.43 -13.16 -11.60
C GLU A 31 17.07 -12.89 -10.93
N PRO A 32 17.03 -12.65 -9.61
CA PRO A 32 15.81 -12.27 -8.92
C PRO A 32 15.47 -10.80 -9.23
N LEU A 33 14.28 -10.59 -9.78
CA LEU A 33 13.69 -9.28 -10.01
C LEU A 33 12.80 -8.92 -8.82
N PHE A 34 12.73 -7.63 -8.49
CA PHE A 34 11.65 -7.08 -7.67
C PHE A 34 11.19 -5.78 -8.32
N ILE A 35 9.91 -5.46 -8.14
CA ILE A 35 9.33 -4.20 -8.59
C ILE A 35 9.02 -3.40 -7.34
N TYR A 36 9.63 -2.23 -7.25
CA TYR A 36 9.29 -1.23 -6.27
C TYR A 36 8.55 -0.09 -6.96
N GLY A 37 7.56 0.48 -6.28
CA GLY A 37 6.99 1.71 -6.74
C GLY A 37 6.15 2.42 -5.71
N GLN A 38 5.58 3.54 -6.12
CA GLN A 38 4.72 4.36 -5.28
C GLN A 38 3.40 4.65 -6.00
N VAL A 39 2.29 4.52 -5.28
CA VAL A 39 0.96 4.94 -5.73
C VAL A 39 0.68 6.32 -5.15
N ALA A 40 0.54 7.33 -6.01
CA ALA A 40 0.38 8.72 -5.59
C ALA A 40 -0.91 8.98 -4.78
N THR A 41 -1.99 8.24 -5.04
CA THR A 41 -3.27 8.37 -4.34
C THR A 41 -3.79 7.00 -3.93
N LEU A 42 -3.92 6.77 -2.61
CA LEU A 42 -4.48 5.53 -2.08
C LEU A 42 -6.01 5.57 -2.08
N LEU A 43 -6.60 4.46 -2.54
CA LEU A 43 -8.03 4.20 -2.50
C LEU A 43 -8.34 3.22 -1.36
N ASP A 44 -9.33 3.52 -0.55
CA ASP A 44 -9.73 2.68 0.59
C ASP A 44 -10.10 1.26 0.17
N ASN A 45 -9.51 0.28 0.87
CA ASN A 45 -9.65 -1.16 0.63
C ASN A 45 -9.26 -1.61 -0.80
N SER A 46 -8.44 -0.84 -1.51
CA SER A 46 -7.93 -1.24 -2.83
C SER A 46 -6.58 -1.95 -2.71
N PHE A 47 -6.37 -2.94 -3.55
CA PHE A 47 -5.12 -3.67 -3.70
C PHE A 47 -4.55 -3.45 -5.11
N LEU A 48 -3.23 -3.48 -5.20
CA LEU A 48 -2.51 -3.37 -6.44
C LEU A 48 -2.31 -4.77 -7.02
N ILE A 49 -2.73 -5.00 -8.26
CA ILE A 49 -2.47 -6.24 -8.98
C ILE A 49 -1.31 -5.98 -9.94
N MET A 50 -0.21 -6.69 -9.78
CA MET A 50 0.91 -6.69 -10.70
C MET A 50 0.84 -7.95 -11.56
N GLN A 51 1.00 -7.80 -12.87
CA GLN A 51 1.14 -8.88 -13.84
C GLN A 51 2.43 -8.71 -14.61
N ILE A 52 3.12 -9.80 -14.89
CA ILE A 52 4.31 -9.84 -15.76
C ILE A 52 4.00 -10.75 -16.92
N ILE A 53 4.12 -10.21 -18.13
CA ILE A 53 3.85 -10.89 -19.40
C ILE A 53 5.20 -11.09 -20.10
N ASN A 54 5.44 -12.32 -20.56
CA ASN A 54 6.68 -12.68 -21.24
C ASN A 54 6.68 -12.21 -22.71
N PRO A 55 7.83 -12.32 -23.42
CA PRO A 55 7.93 -11.87 -24.81
C PRO A 55 7.00 -12.60 -25.80
N GLU A 56 6.46 -13.76 -25.42
CA GLU A 56 5.52 -14.55 -26.23
C GLU A 56 4.05 -14.19 -25.94
N GLY A 57 3.80 -13.32 -24.95
CA GLY A 57 2.46 -12.89 -24.55
C GLY A 57 1.83 -13.71 -23.42
N ASP A 58 2.55 -14.68 -22.84
CA ASP A 58 2.06 -15.48 -21.72
C ASP A 58 2.24 -14.75 -20.38
N LEU A 59 1.28 -14.95 -19.46
CA LEU A 59 1.39 -14.50 -18.08
C LEU A 59 2.47 -15.32 -17.35
N CYS A 60 3.58 -14.67 -17.00
CA CYS A 60 4.67 -15.23 -16.22
C CYS A 60 4.36 -15.19 -14.72
N GLN A 61 3.96 -14.03 -14.18
CA GLN A 61 3.73 -13.85 -12.76
C GLN A 61 2.53 -12.93 -12.52
N ILE A 62 1.80 -13.18 -11.45
CA ILE A 62 0.77 -12.28 -10.91
C ILE A 62 0.96 -12.16 -9.40
N GLN A 63 0.90 -10.94 -8.88
CA GLN A 63 0.96 -10.67 -7.43
C GLN A 63 -0.13 -9.66 -7.07
N GLN A 64 -0.71 -9.84 -5.89
CA GLN A 64 -1.61 -8.87 -5.27
C GLN A 64 -0.89 -8.23 -4.10
N LEU A 65 -0.68 -6.92 -4.17
CA LEU A 65 0.06 -6.12 -3.20
C LEU A 65 -0.88 -5.14 -2.51
N VAL A 66 -0.56 -4.79 -1.27
CA VAL A 66 -1.22 -3.69 -0.57
C VAL A 66 -0.14 -2.66 -0.29
N PRO A 67 -0.21 -1.46 -0.89
CA PRO A 67 0.75 -0.41 -0.60
C PRO A 67 0.73 0.01 0.87
N LEU A 68 1.87 0.52 1.34
CA LEU A 68 2.01 1.21 2.61
C LEU A 68 1.16 2.49 2.64
N PRO A 69 0.90 3.09 3.83
CA PRO A 69 0.14 4.34 3.95
C PRO A 69 0.71 5.52 3.15
N ASN A 70 2.02 5.53 2.89
CA ASN A 70 2.69 6.52 2.04
C ASN A 70 2.62 6.20 0.53
N GLY A 71 1.89 5.15 0.13
CA GLY A 71 1.75 4.71 -1.24
C GLY A 71 2.82 3.74 -1.74
N ALA A 72 3.90 3.51 -0.99
CA ALA A 72 4.99 2.65 -1.42
C ALA A 72 4.58 1.18 -1.44
N PHE A 73 5.06 0.43 -2.44
CA PHE A 73 4.89 -1.02 -2.52
C PHE A 73 6.15 -1.69 -3.04
N ILE A 74 6.33 -2.95 -2.69
CA ILE A 74 7.37 -3.82 -3.20
C ILE A 74 6.75 -5.19 -3.50
N THR A 75 7.23 -5.86 -4.55
CA THR A 75 6.89 -7.27 -4.82
C THR A 75 7.82 -8.21 -4.05
N ASP A 76 7.37 -9.45 -3.86
CA ASP A 76 8.27 -10.55 -3.52
C ASP A 76 9.30 -10.79 -4.64
N ALA A 77 10.36 -11.53 -4.33
CA ALA A 77 11.37 -11.90 -5.32
C ALA A 77 10.75 -12.69 -6.49
N ILE A 78 10.89 -12.17 -7.70
CA ILE A 78 10.39 -12.76 -8.94
C ILE A 78 11.55 -13.48 -9.63
N PRO A 79 11.58 -14.82 -9.65
CA PRO A 79 12.67 -15.55 -10.26
C PRO A 79 12.50 -15.60 -11.79
N LEU A 80 13.43 -14.99 -12.55
CA LEU A 80 13.44 -14.99 -14.02
C LEU A 80 13.98 -16.30 -14.60
N LYS A 81 13.40 -17.42 -14.19
CA LYS A 81 13.83 -18.79 -14.55
C LYS A 81 12.68 -19.67 -15.02
N GLY A 82 13.02 -20.83 -15.57
CA GLY A 82 12.04 -21.79 -16.07
C GLY A 82 11.56 -21.52 -17.50
N ARG A 83 10.52 -22.24 -17.92
CA ARG A 83 10.04 -22.26 -19.32
C ARG A 83 9.17 -21.06 -19.69
N ILE A 84 8.54 -20.41 -18.70
CA ILE A 84 7.59 -19.30 -18.92
C ILE A 84 8.24 -17.97 -18.54
N CYS A 85 8.90 -17.92 -17.36
CA CYS A 85 9.52 -16.70 -16.82
C CYS A 85 11.02 -16.54 -17.13
N GLY A 86 11.65 -17.53 -17.79
CA GLY A 86 13.08 -17.51 -18.11
C GLY A 86 13.37 -17.39 -19.61
N LEU A 87 12.48 -16.76 -20.38
CA LEU A 87 12.68 -16.47 -21.79
C LEU A 87 13.55 -15.24 -21.95
N THR A 88 14.26 -15.14 -23.06
CA THR A 88 15.06 -13.96 -23.40
C THR A 88 14.22 -13.02 -24.25
N GLY A 89 14.18 -11.74 -23.91
CA GLY A 89 13.40 -10.74 -24.64
C GLY A 89 12.85 -9.63 -23.75
N GLU A 90 11.97 -8.82 -24.31
CA GLU A 90 11.26 -7.74 -23.59
C GLU A 90 10.03 -8.31 -22.90
N TYR A 91 9.93 -8.04 -21.60
CA TYR A 91 8.81 -8.38 -20.74
C TYR A 91 7.98 -7.13 -20.46
N GLU A 92 6.66 -7.31 -20.35
CA GLU A 92 5.71 -6.25 -20.02
C GLU A 92 5.20 -6.45 -18.59
N VAL A 93 5.35 -5.44 -17.75
CA VAL A 93 4.76 -5.35 -16.42
C VAL A 93 3.49 -4.52 -16.51
N LYS A 94 2.36 -5.06 -16.07
CA LYS A 94 1.10 -4.32 -15.93
C LYS A 94 0.77 -4.18 -14.46
N LEU A 95 0.52 -2.97 -14.01
CA LEU A 95 0.01 -2.68 -12.68
C LEU A 95 -1.44 -2.23 -12.80
N PHE A 96 -2.28 -2.70 -11.91
CA PHE A 96 -3.68 -2.30 -11.78
C PHE A 96 -3.94 -1.86 -10.35
N TYR A 97 -4.60 -0.73 -10.14
CA TYR A 97 -5.02 -0.25 -8.83
C TYR A 97 -6.39 0.42 -8.95
N GLY A 98 -7.43 -0.26 -8.46
CA GLY A 98 -8.82 0.16 -8.71
C GLY A 98 -9.14 0.18 -10.21
N ASP A 99 -9.57 1.34 -10.72
CA ASP A 99 -9.85 1.55 -12.15
C ASP A 99 -8.61 1.98 -12.95
N TYR A 100 -7.46 2.16 -12.28
CA TYR A 100 -6.24 2.67 -12.89
C TYR A 100 -5.30 1.53 -13.29
N SER A 101 -4.58 1.74 -14.38
CA SER A 101 -3.53 0.81 -14.80
C SER A 101 -2.37 1.53 -15.43
N THR A 102 -1.16 1.01 -15.22
CA THR A 102 0.04 1.45 -15.92
C THR A 102 0.81 0.24 -16.44
N THR A 103 1.68 0.48 -17.42
CA THR A 103 2.53 -0.55 -18.01
C THR A 103 3.96 -0.08 -18.11
N ALA A 104 4.90 -0.97 -17.83
CA ALA A 104 6.32 -0.72 -17.97
C ALA A 104 7.02 -1.97 -18.53
N ASN A 105 8.24 -1.83 -19.05
CA ASN A 105 8.94 -2.92 -19.70
C ASN A 105 10.36 -3.10 -19.13
N PHE A 106 10.81 -4.35 -19.05
CA PHE A 106 12.19 -4.70 -18.77
C PHE A 106 12.67 -5.79 -19.73
N LYS A 107 13.99 -5.98 -19.79
CA LYS A 107 14.58 -6.97 -20.68
C LYS A 107 15.26 -8.08 -19.92
N VAL A 108 15.07 -9.32 -20.36
CA VAL A 108 15.84 -10.48 -19.90
C VAL A 108 16.86 -10.85 -20.96
N THR A 109 18.15 -10.87 -20.59
CA THR A 109 19.25 -11.24 -21.47
C THR A 109 19.44 -12.77 -21.52
N GLY A 110 20.22 -13.24 -22.50
CA GLY A 110 20.58 -14.66 -22.63
C GLY A 110 21.66 -15.14 -21.66
N LYS A 111 22.25 -14.25 -20.85
CA LYS A 111 23.26 -14.63 -19.86
C LYS A 111 22.57 -15.28 -18.67
N SER A 112 23.17 -16.36 -18.15
CA SER A 112 22.70 -16.99 -16.92
C SER A 112 23.41 -16.40 -15.71
N MET A 113 22.64 -15.91 -14.75
CA MET A 113 23.13 -15.55 -13.43
C MET A 113 23.10 -16.79 -12.54
N SER A 114 24.19 -17.00 -11.79
CA SER A 114 24.26 -18.00 -10.73
C SER A 114 24.37 -17.29 -9.40
N GLU A 115 23.64 -17.77 -8.40
CA GLU A 115 23.81 -17.28 -7.03
C GLU A 115 25.27 -17.43 -6.58
N PRO A 116 25.80 -16.48 -5.79
CA PRO A 116 27.16 -16.57 -5.28
C PRO A 116 27.31 -17.80 -4.37
N ASP A 117 28.47 -18.46 -4.42
CA ASP A 117 28.78 -19.50 -3.45
C ASP A 117 29.05 -18.93 -2.04
N SER A 118 29.03 -19.80 -1.04
CA SER A 118 29.19 -19.41 0.37
C SER A 118 30.51 -18.67 0.64
N ASP A 119 31.61 -19.08 -0.01
CA ASP A 119 32.92 -18.45 0.19
C ASP A 119 32.95 -17.02 -0.39
N THR A 120 32.29 -16.83 -1.54
CA THR A 120 32.11 -15.55 -2.19
C THR A 120 31.25 -14.63 -1.33
N LEU A 121 30.13 -15.12 -0.78
CA LEU A 121 29.27 -14.37 0.13
C LEU A 121 30.05 -13.90 1.37
N ILE A 122 30.79 -14.78 2.02
CA ILE A 122 31.59 -14.44 3.21
C ILE A 122 32.63 -13.37 2.87
N LYS A 123 33.32 -13.51 1.73
CA LYS A 123 34.32 -12.52 1.30
C LYS A 123 33.69 -11.15 1.02
N SER A 124 32.55 -11.12 0.32
CA SER A 124 31.80 -9.90 0.06
C SER A 124 31.30 -9.26 1.36
N ALA A 125 30.79 -10.06 2.28
CA ALA A 125 30.33 -9.61 3.60
C ALA A 125 31.45 -8.95 4.42
N LYS A 126 32.65 -9.55 4.45
CA LYS A 126 33.82 -8.95 5.13
C LYS A 126 34.21 -7.62 4.50
N ASN A 127 34.22 -7.54 3.17
CA ASN A 127 34.53 -6.30 2.46
C ASN A 127 33.48 -5.21 2.76
N LEU A 128 32.20 -5.58 2.77
CA LEU A 128 31.08 -4.68 3.07
C LEU A 128 31.16 -4.14 4.51
N LEU A 129 31.41 -5.02 5.48
CA LEU A 129 31.61 -4.62 6.88
C LEU A 129 32.80 -3.68 7.03
N SER A 130 33.95 -4.00 6.43
CA SER A 130 35.15 -3.17 6.46
C SER A 130 34.92 -1.78 5.83
N LYS A 131 34.20 -1.72 4.71
CA LYS A 131 33.78 -0.47 4.06
C LYS A 131 32.90 0.35 5.00
N SER A 132 31.90 -0.27 5.63
CA SER A 132 30.97 0.41 6.54
C SER A 132 31.67 0.95 7.78
N MET A 133 32.58 0.17 8.38
CA MET A 133 33.43 0.62 9.48
C MET A 133 34.22 1.87 9.10
N SER A 134 34.81 1.88 7.90
CA SER A 134 35.60 3.01 7.41
C SER A 134 34.77 4.28 7.18
N ILE A 135 33.46 4.15 6.91
CA ILE A 135 32.54 5.29 6.78
C ILE A 135 32.20 5.84 8.16
N VAL A 136 31.94 4.96 9.12
CA VAL A 136 31.60 5.33 10.50
C VAL A 136 32.79 6.00 11.17
N ASP A 137 34.00 5.44 11.04
CA ASP A 137 35.23 5.93 11.69
C ASP A 137 35.62 7.34 11.23
N LYS A 138 35.23 7.71 10.00
CA LYS A 138 35.44 9.07 9.48
C LYS A 138 34.52 10.12 10.12
N LYS A 139 33.40 9.70 10.72
CA LYS A 139 32.31 10.58 11.16
C LYS A 139 32.07 10.55 12.66
N PHE A 140 32.35 9.42 13.29
CA PHE A 140 32.03 9.16 14.68
C PHE A 140 33.27 8.65 15.41
N ASP A 141 33.46 9.06 16.66
CA ASP A 141 34.46 8.47 17.54
C ASP A 141 33.96 7.08 17.99
N ILE A 142 34.48 6.04 17.34
CA ILE A 142 34.11 4.65 17.65
C ILE A 142 34.85 4.18 18.90
N ASN A 143 34.13 3.67 19.90
CA ASN A 143 34.76 3.11 21.08
C ASN A 143 35.56 1.82 20.76
N SER A 144 36.57 1.52 21.58
CA SER A 144 37.46 0.36 21.36
C SER A 144 36.73 -1.00 21.45
N THR A 145 35.61 -1.06 22.17
CA THR A 145 34.82 -2.29 22.34
C THR A 145 34.07 -2.66 21.06
N ILE A 146 33.45 -1.69 20.38
CA ILE A 146 32.79 -1.84 19.09
C ILE A 146 33.82 -2.26 18.04
N VAL A 147 34.97 -1.59 18.00
CA VAL A 147 36.09 -1.95 17.09
C VAL A 147 36.55 -3.39 17.31
N SER A 148 36.68 -3.83 18.57
CA SER A 148 37.08 -5.20 18.88
C SER A 148 36.06 -6.23 18.40
N GLY A 149 34.76 -6.02 18.65
CA GLY A 149 33.71 -6.92 18.18
C GLY A 149 33.61 -7.01 16.66
N MET A 150 33.92 -5.92 15.94
CA MET A 150 33.95 -5.92 14.48
C MET A 150 35.16 -6.63 13.90
N ASN A 151 36.33 -6.50 14.53
CA ASN A 151 37.52 -7.25 14.13
C ASN A 151 37.34 -8.76 14.33
N ASP A 152 36.62 -9.17 15.39
CA ASP A 152 36.24 -10.56 15.62
C ASP A 152 35.30 -11.06 14.50
N ALA A 153 34.31 -10.25 14.11
CA ALA A 153 33.42 -10.57 13.00
C ALA A 153 34.15 -10.66 11.66
N LEU A 154 35.08 -9.75 11.34
CA LEU A 154 35.91 -9.81 10.13
C LEU A 154 36.80 -11.07 10.06
N SER A 155 37.16 -11.61 11.23
CA SER A 155 37.93 -12.85 11.35
C SER A 155 37.05 -14.11 11.28
N SER A 156 35.74 -13.98 11.50
CA SER A 156 34.77 -15.08 11.44
C SER A 156 34.58 -15.61 10.01
N ASN A 157 34.26 -16.89 9.88
CA ASN A 157 33.77 -17.48 8.61
C ASN A 157 32.28 -17.81 8.67
N ASP A 158 31.59 -17.34 9.71
CA ASP A 158 30.14 -17.46 9.86
C ASP A 158 29.49 -16.18 9.34
N LEU A 159 28.69 -16.30 8.28
CA LEU A 159 27.99 -15.18 7.65
C LEU A 159 27.04 -14.48 8.62
N SER A 160 26.39 -15.23 9.52
CA SER A 160 25.44 -14.68 10.49
C SER A 160 26.11 -13.78 11.52
N VAL A 161 27.36 -14.10 11.90
CA VAL A 161 28.17 -13.27 12.80
C VAL A 161 28.55 -11.94 12.13
N ILE A 162 28.89 -11.99 10.83
CA ILE A 162 29.25 -10.79 10.05
C ILE A 162 28.01 -9.92 9.81
N GLU A 163 26.89 -10.53 9.44
CA GLU A 163 25.59 -9.87 9.29
C GLU A 163 25.23 -9.12 10.57
N LYS A 164 25.25 -9.81 11.72
CA LYS A 164 24.90 -9.21 13.00
C LYS A 164 25.79 -8.01 13.32
N ALA A 165 27.10 -8.13 13.10
CA ALA A 165 28.03 -7.02 13.33
C ALA A 165 27.76 -5.82 12.41
N TYR A 166 27.41 -6.07 11.15
CA TYR A 166 27.01 -5.02 10.20
C TYR A 166 25.71 -4.34 10.62
N VAL A 167 24.69 -5.12 10.97
CA VAL A 167 23.37 -4.61 11.38
C VAL A 167 23.47 -3.82 12.67
N ASP A 168 24.23 -4.31 13.66
CA ASP A 168 24.45 -3.59 14.91
C ASP A 168 25.26 -2.29 14.68
N LEU A 169 26.20 -2.27 13.73
CA LEU A 169 26.91 -1.04 13.33
C LEU A 169 25.94 0.01 12.79
N TRP A 170 25.09 -0.38 11.83
CA TRP A 170 24.12 0.52 11.23
C TRP A 170 23.09 0.96 12.27
N ALA A 171 22.55 0.06 13.09
CA ALA A 171 21.57 0.41 14.12
C ALA A 171 22.08 1.40 15.18
N GLU A 172 23.39 1.48 15.40
CA GLU A 172 24.00 2.41 16.37
C GLU A 172 24.38 3.76 15.73
N PHE A 173 24.81 3.77 14.46
CA PHE A 173 25.42 4.95 13.82
C PHE A 173 24.73 5.41 12.53
N TYR A 174 23.54 4.90 12.23
CA TYR A 174 22.81 5.22 11.01
C TYR A 174 22.62 6.74 10.83
N SER A 175 22.76 7.18 9.58
CA SER A 175 22.40 8.51 9.09
C SER A 175 22.02 8.43 7.61
N ASP A 176 21.28 9.41 7.09
CA ASP A 176 20.80 9.43 5.70
C ASP A 176 21.93 9.27 4.66
N GLU A 177 23.15 9.69 4.98
CA GLU A 177 24.31 9.52 4.11
C GLU A 177 24.64 8.04 3.85
N PHE A 178 24.28 7.11 4.73
CA PHE A 178 24.45 5.67 4.50
C PHE A 178 23.54 5.16 3.37
N LEU A 179 22.41 5.83 3.10
CA LEU A 179 21.55 5.47 1.97
C LEU A 179 22.27 5.64 0.63
N SER A 180 23.22 6.58 0.55
CA SER A 180 24.01 6.80 -0.66
C SER A 180 24.94 5.63 -1.02
N GLU A 181 25.24 4.77 -0.05
CA GLU A 181 26.08 3.57 -0.22
C GLU A 181 25.31 2.36 -0.72
N ILE A 182 23.97 2.38 -0.62
CA ILE A 182 23.10 1.31 -1.08
C ILE A 182 23.01 1.36 -2.60
N THR A 183 23.05 0.19 -3.25
CA THR A 183 22.86 0.02 -4.68
C THR A 183 21.62 0.80 -5.15
N PRO A 184 21.73 1.68 -6.18
CA PRO A 184 20.67 2.62 -6.54
C PRO A 184 19.30 1.99 -6.78
N ILE A 185 19.25 0.77 -7.31
CA ILE A 185 18.01 0.04 -7.59
C ILE A 185 17.28 -0.42 -6.30
N PHE A 186 18.00 -0.67 -5.21
CA PHE A 186 17.44 -1.14 -3.94
C PHE A 186 17.14 0.01 -2.96
N ARG A 187 17.86 1.12 -3.11
CA ARG A 187 17.81 2.28 -2.22
C ARG A 187 16.40 2.89 -2.03
N PRO A 188 15.57 3.11 -3.07
CA PRO A 188 14.26 3.74 -2.89
C PRO A 188 13.33 2.95 -1.96
N ALA A 189 13.35 1.62 -2.10
CA ALA A 189 12.56 0.72 -1.26
C ALA A 189 13.01 0.74 0.20
N VAL A 190 14.32 0.72 0.45
CA VAL A 190 14.91 0.82 1.80
C VAL A 190 14.59 2.18 2.43
N SER A 191 14.78 3.28 1.69
CA SER A 191 14.46 4.63 2.18
C SER A 191 12.99 4.72 2.59
N SER A 192 12.08 4.26 1.73
CA SER A 192 10.65 4.30 2.01
C SER A 192 10.26 3.47 3.23
N ALA A 193 10.90 2.32 3.46
CA ALA A 193 10.68 1.51 4.64
C ALA A 193 11.13 2.23 5.91
N LEU A 194 12.34 2.81 5.91
CA LEU A 194 12.89 3.56 7.05
C LEU A 194 12.06 4.82 7.34
N ASP A 195 11.68 5.57 6.31
CA ASP A 195 10.82 6.76 6.44
C ASP A 195 9.47 6.38 7.05
N SER A 196 8.88 5.25 6.62
CA SER A 196 7.63 4.75 7.19
C SER A 196 7.78 4.37 8.66
N VAL A 197 8.82 3.63 9.03
CA VAL A 197 9.08 3.25 10.44
C VAL A 197 9.31 4.49 11.31
N SER A 198 10.07 5.47 10.81
CA SER A 198 10.34 6.73 11.51
C SER A 198 9.07 7.54 11.73
N GLN A 199 8.20 7.62 10.71
CA GLN A 199 6.91 8.27 10.81
C GLN A 199 6.01 7.57 11.84
N MET A 200 5.91 6.25 11.79
CA MET A 200 5.12 5.45 12.76
C MET A 200 5.61 5.63 14.21
N LEU A 201 6.93 5.73 14.41
CA LEU A 201 7.50 6.02 15.73
C LEU A 201 7.14 7.45 16.20
N THR A 202 7.22 8.42 15.29
CA THR A 202 6.91 9.83 15.56
C THR A 202 5.43 10.03 15.89
N ASP A 203 4.56 9.32 15.18
CA ASP A 203 3.10 9.34 15.37
C ASP A 203 2.67 8.51 16.59
N GLY A 204 3.59 7.80 17.24
CA GLY A 204 3.34 6.99 18.43
C GLY A 204 2.60 5.67 18.15
N GLU A 205 2.56 5.23 16.88
CA GLU A 205 1.93 3.98 16.46
C GLU A 205 2.75 2.75 16.89
N ILE A 206 4.08 2.91 16.96
CA ILE A 206 5.00 1.87 17.43
C ILE A 206 5.94 2.39 18.52
N SER A 207 6.39 1.48 19.38
CA SER A 207 7.41 1.80 20.39
C SER A 207 8.81 1.88 19.77
N PHE A 208 9.72 2.53 20.48
CA PHE A 208 11.13 2.59 20.09
C PHE A 208 11.76 1.20 19.90
N ASP A 209 11.41 0.23 20.74
CA ASP A 209 11.93 -1.14 20.64
C ASP A 209 11.42 -1.85 19.37
N ILE A 210 10.16 -1.62 18.99
CA ILE A 210 9.57 -2.16 17.76
C ILE A 210 10.21 -1.52 16.53
N SER A 211 10.32 -0.18 16.50
CA SER A 211 11.01 0.54 15.42
C SER A 211 12.43 0.01 15.24
N LYS A 212 13.20 -0.10 16.32
CA LYS A 212 14.58 -0.63 16.26
C LYS A 212 14.63 -2.08 15.77
N SER A 213 13.62 -2.90 16.10
CA SER A 213 13.53 -4.28 15.59
C SER A 213 13.30 -4.32 14.08
N ILE A 214 12.41 -3.49 13.56
CA ILE A 214 12.11 -3.40 12.11
C ILE A 214 13.32 -2.84 11.36
N ASP A 215 13.95 -1.78 11.86
CA ASP A 215 15.15 -1.17 11.28
C ASP A 215 16.29 -2.18 11.13
N LYS A 216 16.47 -3.08 12.11
CA LYS A 216 17.47 -4.15 12.02
C LYS A 216 17.19 -5.13 10.88
N ILE A 217 15.92 -5.44 10.60
CA ILE A 217 15.55 -6.29 9.45
C ILE A 217 15.81 -5.53 8.15
N ILE A 218 15.51 -4.23 8.09
CA ILE A 218 15.85 -3.39 6.94
C ILE A 218 17.36 -3.41 6.69
N PHE A 219 18.19 -3.22 7.71
CA PHE A 219 19.65 -3.25 7.55
C PHE A 219 20.17 -4.65 7.16
N SER A 220 19.53 -5.72 7.63
CA SER A 220 19.82 -7.08 7.19
C SER A 220 19.50 -7.26 5.70
N SER A 221 18.37 -6.72 5.22
CA SER A 221 18.03 -6.74 3.79
C SER A 221 19.09 -6.05 2.94
N VAL A 222 19.60 -4.89 3.37
CA VAL A 222 20.70 -4.17 2.71
C VAL A 222 21.96 -5.01 2.70
N PHE A 223 22.31 -5.63 3.82
CA PHE A 223 23.47 -6.51 3.92
C PHE A 223 23.42 -7.62 2.87
N TYR A 224 22.32 -8.37 2.80
CA TYR A 224 22.17 -9.46 1.83
C TYR A 224 22.20 -8.97 0.37
N TYR A 225 21.62 -7.80 0.10
CA TYR A 225 21.59 -7.24 -1.26
C TYR A 225 23.00 -6.91 -1.74
N GLU A 226 23.77 -6.23 -0.91
CA GLU A 226 25.11 -5.74 -1.23
C GLU A 226 26.15 -6.86 -1.34
N ILE A 227 25.94 -8.00 -0.68
CA ILE A 227 26.82 -9.18 -0.83
C ILE A 227 26.44 -10.08 -2.01
N GLY A 228 25.31 -9.81 -2.66
CA GLY A 228 24.84 -10.53 -3.86
C GLY A 228 23.80 -11.62 -3.62
N ASP A 229 23.33 -11.81 -2.37
CA ASP A 229 22.19 -12.68 -2.04
C ASP A 229 20.89 -11.88 -2.19
N LYS A 230 20.60 -11.52 -3.44
CA LYS A 230 19.50 -10.62 -3.80
C LYS A 230 18.13 -11.22 -3.44
N THR A 231 17.95 -12.53 -3.58
CA THR A 231 16.68 -13.20 -3.26
C THR A 231 16.33 -13.00 -1.79
N LYS A 232 17.25 -13.36 -0.89
CA LYS A 232 17.04 -13.20 0.55
C LYS A 232 16.84 -11.75 0.97
N ALA A 233 17.57 -10.83 0.34
CA ALA A 233 17.41 -9.41 0.59
C ALA A 233 16.01 -8.88 0.25
N ILE A 234 15.49 -9.26 -0.92
CA ILE A 234 14.15 -8.86 -1.37
C ILE A 234 13.08 -9.45 -0.46
N ASP A 235 13.21 -10.73 -0.11
CA ASP A 235 12.25 -11.41 0.78
C ASP A 235 12.19 -10.71 2.15
N LEU A 236 13.35 -10.41 2.75
CA LEU A 236 13.42 -9.67 4.02
C LEU A 236 12.79 -8.28 3.93
N LEU A 237 13.01 -7.56 2.83
CA LEU A 237 12.44 -6.22 2.66
C LEU A 237 10.92 -6.29 2.39
N SER A 238 10.44 -7.30 1.65
CA SER A 238 9.00 -7.54 1.45
C SER A 238 8.32 -7.85 2.79
N ASP A 239 8.93 -8.69 3.62
CA ASP A 239 8.46 -8.99 4.97
C ASP A 239 8.39 -7.72 5.84
N VAL A 240 9.36 -6.82 5.74
CA VAL A 240 9.30 -5.50 6.42
C VAL A 240 8.08 -4.69 5.98
N PHE A 241 7.77 -4.63 4.68
CA PHE A 241 6.59 -3.91 4.20
C PHE A 241 5.30 -4.52 4.76
N VAL A 242 5.27 -5.84 4.93
CA VAL A 242 4.16 -6.55 5.60
C VAL A 242 4.11 -6.19 7.09
N ASP A 243 5.24 -6.16 7.79
CA ASP A 243 5.33 -5.83 9.21
C ASP A 243 4.92 -4.39 9.51
N ILE A 244 5.38 -3.42 8.71
CA ILE A 244 4.96 -2.00 8.77
C ILE A 244 3.44 -1.90 8.63
N ARG A 245 2.87 -2.60 7.64
CA ARG A 245 1.42 -2.62 7.43
C ARG A 245 0.66 -3.27 8.59
N ASN A 246 1.21 -4.33 9.18
CA ASN A 246 0.55 -5.05 10.26
C ASN A 246 0.66 -4.32 11.61
N THR A 247 1.72 -3.52 11.80
CA THR A 247 1.91 -2.69 13.01
C THR A 247 1.11 -1.40 12.98
N ASN A 248 0.71 -0.90 11.81
CA ASN A 248 -0.29 0.15 11.66
C ASN A 248 -1.65 -0.38 11.13
N PRO A 249 -2.53 -0.93 12.00
CA PRO A 249 -3.87 -1.37 11.59
C PRO A 249 -4.82 -0.21 11.30
N GLN A 250 -4.47 1.04 11.63
CA GLN A 250 -5.26 2.19 11.20
C GLN A 250 -4.82 2.60 9.80
N LYS A 251 -5.69 2.33 8.83
CA LYS A 251 -5.64 2.99 7.52
C LYS A 251 -5.96 4.47 7.73
N THR A 252 -5.04 5.22 8.32
CA THR A 252 -5.16 6.66 8.41
C THR A 252 -4.81 7.19 7.02
N PRO A 253 -5.76 7.76 6.26
CA PRO A 253 -5.50 8.20 4.91
C PRO A 253 -4.48 9.33 4.97
N ALA A 254 -3.24 9.07 4.56
CA ALA A 254 -2.26 10.12 4.34
C ALA A 254 -2.76 10.97 3.16
N THR A 255 -3.40 12.09 3.47
CA THR A 255 -3.86 13.05 2.47
C THR A 255 -2.65 13.90 2.08
N LYS A 256 -1.91 13.47 1.05
CA LYS A 256 -0.92 14.33 0.39
C LYS A 256 -1.64 15.59 -0.08
N THR A 257 -1.10 16.76 0.24
CA THR A 257 -1.59 18.03 -0.31
C THR A 257 -1.27 18.07 -1.80
N LEU A 258 -2.30 18.11 -2.65
CA LEU A 258 -2.15 18.17 -4.11
C LEU A 258 -1.47 19.48 -4.51
N THR A 259 -0.53 19.39 -5.45
CA THR A 259 0.08 20.54 -6.15
C THR A 259 -0.96 21.23 -7.03
N PHE A 260 -0.72 22.50 -7.37
CA PHE A 260 -1.66 23.28 -8.18
C PHE A 260 -1.95 22.64 -9.55
N ASP A 261 -0.94 22.07 -10.20
CA ASP A 261 -1.11 21.38 -11.48
C ASP A 261 -1.98 20.11 -11.32
N GLU A 262 -1.79 19.34 -10.23
CA GLU A 262 -2.62 18.18 -9.88
C GLU A 262 -4.09 18.59 -9.58
N LEU A 263 -4.29 19.74 -8.93
CA LEU A 263 -5.61 20.31 -8.65
C LEU A 263 -6.32 20.73 -9.95
N GLU A 264 -5.63 21.41 -10.86
CA GLU A 264 -6.19 21.84 -12.15
C GLU A 264 -6.67 20.65 -12.98
N GLU A 265 -5.82 19.63 -13.14
CA GLU A 265 -6.11 18.45 -13.93
C GLU A 265 -7.28 17.64 -13.35
N THR A 266 -7.27 17.42 -12.03
CA THR A 266 -8.35 16.72 -11.32
C THR A 266 -9.68 17.45 -11.47
N LEU A 267 -9.70 18.77 -11.31
CA LEU A 267 -10.93 19.56 -11.47
C LEU A 267 -11.44 19.50 -12.92
N LEU A 268 -10.57 19.64 -13.92
CA LEU A 268 -10.94 19.53 -15.33
C LEU A 268 -11.60 18.18 -15.67
N ASN A 269 -11.10 17.09 -15.10
CA ASN A 269 -11.71 15.78 -15.28
C ASN A 269 -13.08 15.64 -14.63
N LEU A 270 -13.23 16.16 -13.41
CA LEU A 270 -14.50 16.18 -12.69
C LEU A 270 -15.53 17.08 -13.41
N MET A 271 -15.08 18.13 -14.10
CA MET A 271 -15.91 19.03 -14.92
C MET A 271 -16.39 18.39 -16.23
N LYS A 272 -15.55 17.58 -16.89
CA LYS A 272 -15.84 16.97 -18.20
C LYS A 272 -16.78 15.77 -18.14
N LYS A 273 -16.98 15.17 -16.96
CA LYS A 273 -17.87 14.01 -16.80
C LYS A 273 -19.34 14.42 -16.90
N SER A 274 -20.15 13.59 -17.56
CA SER A 274 -21.58 13.84 -17.84
C SER A 274 -22.45 13.97 -16.58
N ASP A 275 -22.04 13.30 -15.50
CA ASP A 275 -22.83 13.15 -14.28
C ASP A 275 -22.36 14.11 -13.17
N THR A 276 -21.69 15.21 -13.53
CA THR A 276 -21.19 16.18 -12.54
C THR A 276 -22.32 17.00 -11.93
N VAL A 277 -22.26 17.20 -10.61
CA VAL A 277 -23.22 18.03 -9.85
C VAL A 277 -23.00 19.53 -10.04
N MET A 278 -21.98 19.93 -10.81
CA MET A 278 -21.71 21.33 -11.12
C MET A 278 -22.70 21.88 -12.14
N SER A 279 -23.36 22.98 -11.76
CA SER A 279 -24.17 23.78 -12.65
C SER A 279 -23.32 24.45 -13.74
N ARG A 280 -23.98 24.92 -14.81
CA ARG A 280 -23.32 25.66 -15.87
C ARG A 280 -22.66 26.97 -15.37
N PRO A 281 -23.32 27.81 -14.54
CA PRO A 281 -22.69 29.01 -13.96
C PRO A 281 -21.38 28.70 -13.21
N VAL A 282 -21.35 27.65 -12.39
CA VAL A 282 -20.15 27.24 -11.63
C VAL A 282 -19.01 26.86 -12.59
N LYS A 283 -19.31 26.12 -13.67
CA LYS A 283 -18.30 25.76 -14.68
C LYS A 283 -17.75 27.00 -15.40
N GLU A 284 -18.59 27.99 -15.66
CA GLU A 284 -18.19 29.26 -16.29
C GLU A 284 -17.31 30.09 -15.34
N GLU A 285 -17.63 30.14 -14.06
CA GLU A 285 -16.81 30.79 -13.02
C GLU A 285 -15.42 30.15 -12.90
N ILE A 286 -15.34 28.82 -12.83
CA ILE A 286 -14.07 28.09 -12.82
C ILE A 286 -13.28 28.39 -14.10
N GLY A 287 -13.94 28.31 -15.27
CA GLY A 287 -13.31 28.64 -16.55
C GLY A 287 -12.74 30.06 -16.58
N PHE A 288 -13.38 31.01 -15.90
CA PHE A 288 -12.91 32.39 -15.77
C PHE A 288 -11.70 32.53 -14.83
N ILE A 289 -11.69 31.80 -13.71
CA ILE A 289 -10.55 31.74 -12.77
C ILE A 289 -9.29 31.22 -13.49
N PHE A 290 -9.42 30.15 -14.28
CA PHE A 290 -8.30 29.62 -15.07
C PHE A 290 -7.89 30.55 -16.23
N ALA A 291 -8.85 31.07 -16.99
CA ALA A 291 -8.55 31.96 -18.13
C ALA A 291 -7.84 33.26 -17.73
N ARG A 292 -8.01 33.72 -16.48
CA ARG A 292 -7.34 34.91 -15.93
C ARG A 292 -5.99 34.62 -15.28
N GLY A 293 -5.59 33.35 -15.18
CA GLY A 293 -4.39 32.95 -14.46
C GLY A 293 -4.44 33.23 -12.95
N THR A 294 -5.64 33.37 -12.37
CA THR A 294 -5.83 33.63 -10.93
C THR A 294 -6.02 32.35 -10.13
N ALA A 295 -6.11 31.20 -10.79
CA ALA A 295 -6.32 29.90 -10.16
C ALA A 295 -5.36 29.57 -8.99
N PRO A 296 -4.06 29.92 -9.00
CA PRO A 296 -3.19 29.71 -7.83
C PRO A 296 -3.65 30.45 -6.56
N VAL A 297 -4.33 31.59 -6.71
CA VAL A 297 -4.89 32.36 -5.59
C VAL A 297 -6.11 31.65 -4.98
N HIS A 298 -6.79 30.81 -5.76
CA HIS A 298 -7.97 30.04 -5.38
C HIS A 298 -7.64 28.57 -5.06
N ALA A 299 -6.38 28.22 -4.82
CA ALA A 299 -5.95 26.83 -4.65
C ALA A 299 -6.72 26.07 -3.54
N GLN A 300 -7.02 26.75 -2.41
CA GLN A 300 -7.80 26.14 -1.33
C GLN A 300 -9.25 25.89 -1.75
N GLU A 301 -9.91 26.86 -2.37
CA GLU A 301 -11.28 26.72 -2.88
C GLU A 301 -11.37 25.61 -3.93
N ILE A 302 -10.36 25.50 -4.80
CA ILE A 302 -10.25 24.44 -5.80
C ILE A 302 -10.09 23.06 -5.12
N SER A 303 -9.26 22.97 -4.07
CA SER A 303 -9.09 21.74 -3.30
C SER A 303 -10.40 21.31 -2.62
N ASP A 304 -11.07 22.24 -1.95
CA ASP A 304 -12.35 21.97 -1.26
C ASP A 304 -13.45 21.58 -2.26
N LEU A 305 -13.43 22.19 -3.44
CA LEU A 305 -14.32 21.85 -4.54
C LEU A 305 -14.05 20.43 -5.05
N ILE A 306 -12.79 20.05 -5.26
CA ILE A 306 -12.42 18.69 -5.69
C ILE A 306 -12.87 17.65 -4.68
N ASP A 307 -12.65 17.91 -3.39
CA ASP A 307 -13.08 17.03 -2.31
C ASP A 307 -14.61 16.82 -2.34
N LEU A 308 -15.38 17.91 -2.41
CA LEU A 308 -16.83 17.87 -2.52
C LEU A 308 -17.29 17.07 -3.75
N LEU A 309 -16.71 17.34 -4.93
CA LEU A 309 -17.08 16.68 -6.18
C LEU A 309 -16.72 15.19 -6.18
N SER A 310 -15.60 14.82 -5.58
CA SER A 310 -15.16 13.43 -5.45
C SER A 310 -16.12 12.64 -4.56
N LYS A 311 -16.49 13.20 -3.40
CA LYS A 311 -17.47 12.62 -2.48
C LYS A 311 -18.88 12.56 -3.08
N ALA A 312 -19.31 13.62 -3.76
CA ALA A 312 -20.57 13.65 -4.50
C ALA A 312 -20.66 12.51 -5.52
N ARG A 313 -19.58 12.27 -6.26
CA ARG A 313 -19.52 11.18 -7.23
C ARG A 313 -19.57 9.81 -6.57
N TYR A 314 -18.87 9.63 -5.46
CA TYR A 314 -18.96 8.39 -4.68
C TYR A 314 -20.39 8.13 -4.23
N LEU A 315 -21.08 9.15 -3.70
CA LEU A 315 -22.49 9.07 -3.32
C LEU A 315 -23.41 8.74 -4.50
N ASP A 316 -23.12 9.26 -5.68
CA ASP A 316 -23.83 8.92 -6.91
C ASP A 316 -23.70 7.43 -7.27
N VAL A 317 -22.51 6.84 -7.10
CA VAL A 317 -22.29 5.40 -7.31
C VAL A 317 -23.02 4.58 -6.25
N VAL A 318 -22.91 4.98 -4.98
CA VAL A 318 -23.56 4.29 -3.85
C VAL A 318 -25.08 4.32 -3.97
N SER A 319 -25.66 5.44 -4.41
CA SER A 319 -27.11 5.59 -4.59
C SER A 319 -27.73 4.60 -5.59
N ARG A 320 -26.92 4.04 -6.48
CA ARG A 320 -27.33 3.02 -7.47
C ARG A 320 -27.36 1.61 -6.89
N LYS A 321 -26.81 1.38 -5.69
CA LYS A 321 -26.84 0.07 -5.02
C LYS A 321 -28.27 -0.28 -4.60
N GLN A 322 -28.68 -1.51 -4.86
CA GLN A 322 -29.98 -2.05 -4.46
C GLN A 322 -29.83 -2.74 -3.09
N SER A 323 -29.81 -1.96 -2.02
CA SER A 323 -29.71 -2.46 -0.64
C SER A 323 -30.47 -1.54 0.32
N ASP A 324 -31.24 -2.13 1.22
CA ASP A 324 -32.05 -1.40 2.21
C ASP A 324 -31.19 -0.62 3.21
N LEU A 325 -29.97 -1.08 3.49
CA LEU A 325 -28.98 -0.37 4.31
C LEU A 325 -28.66 1.02 3.74
N TYR A 326 -28.62 1.13 2.41
CA TYR A 326 -28.29 2.39 1.72
C TYR A 326 -29.51 3.26 1.40
N ARG A 327 -30.71 2.82 1.76
CA ARG A 327 -31.97 3.55 1.47
C ARG A 327 -31.91 5.00 1.97
N LEU A 328 -31.39 5.20 3.17
CA LEU A 328 -31.32 6.51 3.80
C LEU A 328 -30.30 7.43 3.12
N VAL A 329 -29.10 6.90 2.82
CA VAL A 329 -28.06 7.61 2.07
C VAL A 329 -28.58 7.99 0.69
N LYS A 330 -29.23 7.07 -0.01
CA LYS A 330 -29.82 7.30 -1.33
C LYS A 330 -30.85 8.44 -1.30
N THR A 331 -31.82 8.37 -0.39
CA THR A 331 -32.92 9.35 -0.32
C THR A 331 -32.40 10.75 -0.01
N ASN A 332 -31.46 10.87 0.94
CA ASN A 332 -30.86 12.15 1.28
C ASN A 332 -29.93 12.66 0.18
N TRP A 333 -29.18 11.77 -0.48
CA TRP A 333 -28.31 12.13 -1.60
C TRP A 333 -29.09 12.69 -2.78
N GLU A 334 -30.22 12.08 -3.18
CA GLU A 334 -31.06 12.61 -4.26
C GLU A 334 -31.51 14.07 -3.99
N GLY A 335 -31.86 14.37 -2.73
CA GLY A 335 -32.20 15.74 -2.30
C GLY A 335 -31.01 16.70 -2.29
N VAL A 336 -29.85 16.26 -1.78
CA VAL A 336 -28.61 17.06 -1.77
C VAL A 336 -28.12 17.33 -3.19
N LYS A 337 -28.13 16.32 -4.06
CA LYS A 337 -27.72 16.41 -5.46
C LYS A 337 -28.50 17.48 -6.21
N LEU A 338 -29.83 17.47 -6.12
CA LEU A 338 -30.67 18.51 -6.72
C LEU A 338 -30.32 19.90 -6.17
N SER A 339 -29.97 20.02 -4.88
CA SER A 339 -29.55 21.28 -4.30
C SER A 339 -28.19 21.76 -4.83
N LEU A 340 -27.25 20.84 -5.10
CA LEU A 340 -25.92 21.14 -5.65
C LEU A 340 -26.01 21.60 -7.11
N GLU A 341 -26.82 20.92 -7.92
CA GLU A 341 -27.03 21.24 -9.34
C GLU A 341 -27.65 22.64 -9.56
N ASN A 342 -28.30 23.19 -8.54
CA ASN A 342 -28.91 24.52 -8.55
C ASN A 342 -28.01 25.64 -7.99
N LYS A 343 -26.78 25.35 -7.56
CA LYS A 343 -25.86 26.39 -7.06
C LYS A 343 -25.28 27.20 -8.21
N GLU A 344 -25.16 28.52 -8.03
CA GLU A 344 -24.70 29.42 -9.09
C GLU A 344 -23.22 29.80 -8.97
N THR A 345 -22.62 29.65 -7.78
CA THR A 345 -21.21 29.99 -7.53
C THR A 345 -20.42 28.84 -6.90
N VAL A 346 -19.09 28.86 -7.04
CA VAL A 346 -18.16 27.91 -6.39
C VAL A 346 -18.31 27.96 -4.88
N GLU A 347 -18.40 29.17 -4.30
CA GLU A 347 -18.58 29.38 -2.86
C GLU A 347 -19.89 28.75 -2.35
N ASP A 348 -21.01 28.94 -3.07
CA ASP A 348 -22.31 28.36 -2.70
C ASP A 348 -22.32 26.83 -2.77
N LEU A 349 -21.49 26.25 -3.65
CA LEU A 349 -21.32 24.81 -3.78
C LEU A 349 -20.50 24.27 -2.62
N ILE A 350 -19.33 24.87 -2.34
CA ILE A 350 -18.46 24.51 -1.21
C ILE A 350 -19.17 24.65 0.14
N ALA A 351 -20.06 25.63 0.29
CA ALA A 351 -20.90 25.80 1.49
C ALA A 351 -21.80 24.58 1.78
N SER A 352 -21.99 23.67 0.81
CA SER A 352 -22.74 22.42 0.97
C SER A 352 -21.87 21.23 1.38
N SER A 353 -20.54 21.42 1.52
CA SER A 353 -19.56 20.38 1.85
C SER A 353 -19.91 19.59 3.09
N GLU A 354 -20.35 20.24 4.17
CA GLU A 354 -20.70 19.56 5.42
C GLU A 354 -21.77 18.47 5.21
N ARG A 355 -22.84 18.80 4.47
CA ARG A 355 -23.92 17.86 4.16
C ARG A 355 -23.44 16.70 3.28
N VAL A 356 -22.55 16.98 2.33
CA VAL A 356 -21.96 15.96 1.44
C VAL A 356 -21.01 15.05 2.24
N ASN A 357 -20.18 15.63 3.10
CA ASN A 357 -19.25 14.91 3.97
C ASN A 357 -19.98 13.97 4.92
N HIS A 358 -21.06 14.45 5.52
CA HIS A 358 -21.88 13.69 6.45
C HIS A 358 -22.52 12.46 5.78
N LEU A 359 -23.07 12.63 4.57
CA LEU A 359 -23.58 11.51 3.78
C LEU A 359 -22.48 10.55 3.33
N HIS A 360 -21.33 11.10 2.92
CA HIS A 360 -20.18 10.31 2.48
C HIS A 360 -19.66 9.42 3.62
N GLN A 361 -19.52 9.95 4.83
CA GLN A 361 -19.08 9.19 6.00
C GLN A 361 -20.01 8.00 6.28
N ALA A 362 -21.33 8.23 6.30
CA ALA A 362 -22.29 7.14 6.47
C ALA A 362 -22.19 6.10 5.34
N ALA A 363 -22.02 6.53 4.09
CA ALA A 363 -21.86 5.64 2.95
C ALA A 363 -20.59 4.76 3.06
N ILE A 364 -19.47 5.33 3.52
CA ILE A 364 -18.23 4.60 3.77
C ILE A 364 -18.40 3.59 4.90
N LEU A 365 -19.07 3.96 6.00
CA LEU A 365 -19.36 3.02 7.10
C LEU A 365 -20.21 1.84 6.62
N LEU A 366 -21.26 2.09 5.84
CA LEU A 366 -22.10 1.01 5.31
C LEU A 366 -21.35 0.10 4.33
N LYS A 367 -20.36 0.62 3.60
CA LYS A 367 -19.50 -0.18 2.71
C LYS A 367 -18.76 -1.28 3.47
N GLU A 368 -18.42 -1.03 4.73
CA GLU A 368 -17.72 -2.01 5.58
C GLU A 368 -18.57 -3.24 5.90
N LEU A 369 -19.88 -3.20 5.66
CA LEU A 369 -20.81 -4.28 5.93
C LEU A 369 -21.15 -5.15 4.69
N GLU A 370 -20.64 -4.80 3.50
CA GLU A 370 -21.08 -5.45 2.24
C GLU A 370 -20.77 -6.95 2.20
N ASP A 371 -19.65 -7.36 2.80
CA ASP A 371 -19.24 -8.77 2.85
C ASP A 371 -19.80 -9.52 4.08
N VAL A 372 -20.37 -8.80 5.05
CA VAL A 372 -20.86 -9.37 6.32
C VAL A 372 -22.06 -10.27 6.09
N ASP A 373 -23.04 -9.79 5.33
CA ASP A 373 -24.25 -10.55 5.03
C ASP A 373 -23.90 -11.84 4.26
N ARG A 374 -22.92 -11.75 3.34
CA ARG A 374 -22.41 -12.91 2.59
C ARG A 374 -21.68 -13.89 3.49
N PHE A 375 -20.82 -13.40 4.39
CA PHE A 375 -20.08 -14.23 5.34
C PHE A 375 -21.02 -15.02 6.26
N ILE A 376 -22.06 -14.36 6.76
CA ILE A 376 -23.04 -14.94 7.69
C ILE A 376 -24.02 -15.88 6.97
N SER A 377 -24.31 -15.64 5.69
CA SER A 377 -25.24 -16.46 4.89
C SER A 377 -24.58 -17.59 4.11
N SER A 378 -23.26 -17.56 3.91
CA SER A 378 -22.54 -18.66 3.26
C SER A 378 -22.55 -19.89 4.18
N ASN A 379 -23.41 -20.85 3.81
CA ASN A 379 -23.71 -22.14 4.44
C ASN A 379 -24.82 -22.15 5.50
N SER A 380 -26.06 -21.85 5.12
CA SER A 380 -27.25 -22.03 5.97
C SER A 380 -27.45 -23.45 6.54
N ASP A 381 -26.77 -24.47 5.98
CA ASP A 381 -26.79 -25.86 6.47
C ASP A 381 -25.50 -26.26 7.23
N GLU A 382 -24.45 -25.43 7.18
CA GLU A 382 -23.13 -25.62 7.84
C GLU A 382 -22.56 -24.27 8.33
N ASN A 383 -23.36 -23.47 9.04
CA ASN A 383 -22.84 -22.20 9.58
C ASN A 383 -21.66 -22.52 10.50
N SER A 384 -20.49 -21.93 10.23
CA SER A 384 -19.37 -22.00 11.17
C SER A 384 -19.82 -21.51 12.55
N ASP A 385 -19.25 -22.06 13.64
CA ASP A 385 -19.61 -21.66 15.02
C ASP A 385 -19.54 -20.13 15.20
N LEU A 386 -18.57 -19.51 14.52
CA LEU A 386 -18.41 -18.06 14.44
C LEU A 386 -19.57 -17.34 13.73
N ALA A 387 -20.04 -17.85 12.59
CA ALA A 387 -21.21 -17.26 11.91
C ALA A 387 -22.46 -17.36 12.80
N ASN A 388 -22.62 -18.45 13.56
CA ASN A 388 -23.71 -18.59 14.52
C ASN A 388 -23.58 -17.62 15.71
N LEU A 389 -22.36 -17.39 16.20
CA LEU A 389 -22.07 -16.44 17.26
C LEU A 389 -22.36 -14.99 16.84
N LEU A 390 -22.00 -14.60 15.61
CA LEU A 390 -22.17 -13.23 15.11
C LEU A 390 -23.57 -12.95 14.57
N MET A 391 -24.35 -13.98 14.25
CA MET A 391 -25.69 -13.85 13.69
C MET A 391 -26.64 -12.97 14.52
N PRO A 392 -26.72 -13.07 15.86
CA PRO A 392 -27.58 -12.20 16.66
C PRO A 392 -27.15 -10.73 16.58
N ASP A 393 -25.85 -10.45 16.76
CA ASP A 393 -25.30 -9.10 16.73
C ASP A 393 -25.45 -8.46 15.35
N TRP A 394 -25.24 -9.24 14.28
CA TRP A 394 -25.49 -8.81 12.91
C TRP A 394 -26.96 -8.48 12.68
N LYS A 395 -27.89 -9.33 13.13
CA LYS A 395 -29.32 -9.06 12.96
C LYS A 395 -29.77 -7.81 13.70
N ASP A 396 -29.25 -7.58 14.91
CA ASP A 396 -29.54 -6.37 15.68
C ASP A 396 -28.99 -5.12 14.99
N LEU A 397 -27.71 -5.15 14.59
CA LEU A 397 -27.07 -4.06 13.86
C LEU A 397 -27.77 -3.77 12.52
N LYS A 398 -28.03 -4.81 11.72
CA LYS A 398 -28.72 -4.69 10.42
C LYS A 398 -30.11 -4.09 10.59
N SER A 399 -30.89 -4.57 11.56
CA SER A 399 -32.21 -4.02 11.89
C SER A 399 -32.10 -2.54 12.28
N LYS A 400 -31.18 -2.20 13.19
CA LYS A 400 -30.94 -0.80 13.62
C LYS A 400 -30.61 0.12 12.44
N LEU A 401 -29.79 -0.34 11.49
CA LEU A 401 -29.39 0.42 10.31
C LEU A 401 -30.50 0.52 9.26
N GLU A 402 -31.26 -0.55 9.01
CA GLU A 402 -32.38 -0.55 8.05
C GLU A 402 -33.53 0.37 8.51
N PHE A 403 -33.77 0.41 9.83
CA PHE A 403 -34.77 1.26 10.48
C PHE A 403 -34.24 2.61 10.95
N ALA A 404 -33.00 2.97 10.61
CA ALA A 404 -32.43 4.28 10.89
C ALA A 404 -33.34 5.39 10.34
N SER A 405 -33.56 6.42 11.16
CA SER A 405 -34.39 7.58 10.87
C SER A 405 -33.58 8.77 10.35
N SER A 406 -32.29 8.81 10.73
CA SER A 406 -31.34 9.87 10.39
C SER A 406 -29.98 9.30 9.99
N VAL A 407 -29.17 10.09 9.29
CA VAL A 407 -27.81 9.69 8.91
C VAL A 407 -26.91 9.60 10.14
N ASP A 408 -27.18 10.44 11.16
CA ASP A 408 -26.53 10.37 12.45
C ASP A 408 -26.72 9.00 13.11
N ASP A 409 -27.89 8.38 13.01
CA ASP A 409 -28.15 7.04 13.59
C ASP A 409 -27.19 5.97 13.03
N ILE A 410 -26.78 6.12 11.75
CA ILE A 410 -25.80 5.26 11.09
C ILE A 410 -24.39 5.55 11.63
N ILE A 411 -24.03 6.83 11.74
CA ILE A 411 -22.72 7.27 12.23
C ILE A 411 -22.54 6.89 13.71
N GLU A 412 -23.57 7.03 14.55
CA GLU A 412 -23.55 6.58 15.95
C GLU A 412 -23.33 5.07 16.09
N SER A 413 -23.61 4.30 15.04
CA SER A 413 -23.35 2.85 15.00
C SER A 413 -21.93 2.51 14.50
N GLU A 414 -21.07 3.50 14.26
CA GLU A 414 -19.70 3.33 13.73
C GLU A 414 -18.88 2.29 14.49
N ILE A 415 -18.90 2.32 15.83
CA ILE A 415 -18.14 1.37 16.66
C ILE A 415 -18.59 -0.07 16.36
N GLN A 416 -19.90 -0.29 16.33
CA GLN A 416 -20.52 -1.61 16.10
C GLN A 416 -20.23 -2.11 14.68
N ILE A 417 -20.29 -1.22 13.69
CA ILE A 417 -19.93 -1.50 12.29
C ILE A 417 -18.46 -1.91 12.19
N LYS A 418 -17.55 -1.15 12.80
CA LYS A 418 -16.10 -1.41 12.78
C LYS A 418 -15.76 -2.72 13.48
N GLN A 419 -16.36 -2.99 14.64
CA GLN A 419 -16.17 -4.25 15.36
C GLN A 419 -16.60 -5.45 14.52
N MET A 420 -17.78 -5.40 13.90
CA MET A 420 -18.28 -6.47 13.04
C MET A 420 -17.33 -6.74 11.86
N LYS A 421 -16.86 -5.70 11.19
CA LYS A 421 -15.87 -5.83 10.11
C LYS A 421 -14.55 -6.43 10.61
N GLN A 422 -14.03 -5.95 11.74
CA GLN A 422 -12.76 -6.43 12.30
C GLN A 422 -12.82 -7.91 12.64
N ILE A 423 -13.90 -8.35 13.29
CA ILE A 423 -14.08 -9.76 13.65
C ILE A 423 -14.07 -10.65 12.39
N ILE A 424 -14.77 -10.23 11.33
CA ILE A 424 -14.82 -10.98 10.08
C ILE A 424 -13.45 -11.01 9.38
N ASP A 425 -12.74 -9.89 9.33
CA ASP A 425 -11.41 -9.82 8.71
C ASP A 425 -10.39 -10.67 9.49
N ILE A 426 -10.33 -10.53 10.82
CA ILE A 426 -9.44 -11.33 11.69
C ILE A 426 -9.73 -12.82 11.50
N SER A 427 -11.00 -13.20 11.55
CA SER A 427 -11.39 -14.61 11.46
C SER A 427 -11.12 -15.21 10.09
N SER A 428 -11.33 -14.44 9.02
CA SER A 428 -11.00 -14.83 7.65
C SER A 428 -9.50 -15.01 7.48
N ARG A 429 -8.69 -14.09 8.02
CA ARG A 429 -7.22 -14.17 8.00
C ARG A 429 -6.69 -15.38 8.76
N ILE A 430 -7.19 -15.66 9.96
CA ILE A 430 -6.79 -16.84 10.75
C ILE A 430 -7.14 -18.12 9.97
N THR A 431 -8.36 -18.19 9.41
CA THR A 431 -8.80 -19.34 8.61
C THR A 431 -7.88 -19.56 7.41
N LYS A 432 -7.56 -18.48 6.67
CA LYS A 432 -6.66 -18.54 5.52
C LYS A 432 -5.22 -18.89 5.92
N ALA A 433 -4.74 -18.40 7.06
CA ALA A 433 -3.43 -18.74 7.60
C ALA A 433 -3.33 -20.23 7.93
N VAL A 434 -4.36 -20.84 8.51
CA VAL A 434 -4.41 -22.29 8.75
C VAL A 434 -4.39 -23.06 7.43
N GLU A 435 -5.21 -22.67 6.46
CA GLU A 435 -5.29 -23.32 5.15
C GLU A 435 -3.94 -23.28 4.38
N ILE A 436 -3.31 -22.10 4.33
CA ILE A 436 -2.01 -21.90 3.68
C ILE A 436 -0.91 -22.67 4.42
N SER A 437 -0.89 -22.64 5.75
CA SER A 437 0.16 -23.32 6.52
C SER A 437 0.07 -24.84 6.40
N GLN A 438 -1.15 -25.40 6.29
CA GLN A 438 -1.36 -26.82 6.04
C GLN A 438 -0.94 -27.26 4.64
N THR A 439 -1.15 -26.42 3.64
CA THR A 439 -0.82 -26.73 2.23
C THR A 439 0.65 -26.51 1.91
N SER A 440 1.32 -25.59 2.62
CA SER A 440 2.71 -25.18 2.34
C SER A 440 3.77 -25.93 3.14
N GLY A 441 3.39 -26.90 3.98
CA GLY A 441 4.35 -27.71 4.75
C GLY A 441 5.13 -26.94 5.81
N VAL A 442 4.56 -25.86 6.35
CA VAL A 442 5.15 -25.00 7.39
C VAL A 442 5.35 -25.78 8.69
N ASN A 443 6.22 -25.29 9.58
CA ASN A 443 6.51 -25.87 10.89
C ASN A 443 5.20 -26.34 11.60
N PRO A 444 5.09 -27.64 11.97
CA PRO A 444 3.89 -28.20 12.58
C PRO A 444 3.42 -27.48 13.85
N THR A 445 4.35 -26.90 14.62
CA THR A 445 4.03 -26.12 15.83
C THR A 445 3.26 -24.86 15.47
N LEU A 446 3.67 -24.15 14.41
CA LEU A 446 3.03 -22.91 13.97
C LEU A 446 1.62 -23.19 13.40
N VAL A 447 1.45 -24.31 12.69
CA VAL A 447 0.12 -24.78 12.26
C VAL A 447 -0.78 -25.11 13.45
N SER A 448 -0.21 -25.72 14.49
CA SER A 448 -0.93 -26.04 15.73
C SER A 448 -1.36 -24.78 16.48
N ASP A 449 -0.50 -23.77 16.54
CA ASP A 449 -0.79 -22.50 17.22
C ASP A 449 -1.92 -21.74 16.51
N TRP A 450 -1.87 -21.63 15.17
CA TRP A 450 -2.96 -21.04 14.38
C TRP A 450 -4.27 -21.79 14.54
N LYS A 451 -4.23 -23.13 14.57
CA LYS A 451 -5.42 -23.94 14.85
C LYS A 451 -5.97 -23.70 16.25
N SER A 452 -5.11 -23.61 17.26
CA SER A 452 -5.55 -23.30 18.62
C SER A 452 -6.18 -21.92 18.71
N LEU A 453 -5.65 -20.93 17.97
CA LEU A 453 -6.23 -19.59 17.92
C LEU A 453 -7.60 -19.61 17.22
N LEU A 454 -7.71 -20.30 16.09
CA LEU A 454 -8.98 -20.48 15.38
C LEU A 454 -10.03 -21.16 16.27
N GLU A 455 -9.64 -22.19 17.03
CA GLU A 455 -10.54 -22.84 17.99
C GLU A 455 -10.95 -21.93 19.14
N LYS A 456 -10.07 -21.04 19.62
CA LYS A 456 -10.46 -20.02 20.61
C LYS A 456 -11.50 -19.05 20.03
N VAL A 457 -11.29 -18.57 18.81
CA VAL A 457 -12.22 -17.67 18.12
C VAL A 457 -13.58 -18.35 17.90
N LYS A 458 -13.61 -19.62 17.50
CA LYS A 458 -14.86 -20.38 17.31
C LYS A 458 -15.63 -20.63 18.61
N ASN A 459 -14.92 -20.80 19.72
CA ASN A 459 -15.53 -21.10 21.01
C ASN A 459 -15.76 -19.86 21.89
N ALA A 460 -15.49 -18.66 21.37
CA ALA A 460 -15.77 -17.42 22.07
C ALA A 460 -17.27 -17.26 22.33
N GLU A 461 -17.63 -16.68 23.47
CA GLU A 461 -19.02 -16.44 23.87
C GLU A 461 -19.49 -15.04 23.49
N SER A 462 -18.60 -14.16 23.04
CA SER A 462 -18.93 -12.77 22.67
C SER A 462 -17.98 -12.17 21.63
N ALA A 463 -18.44 -11.10 20.96
CA ALA A 463 -17.63 -10.28 20.06
C ALA A 463 -16.38 -9.69 20.74
N ASP A 464 -16.49 -9.29 22.01
CA ASP A 464 -15.38 -8.72 22.80
C ASP A 464 -14.31 -9.77 23.18
N GLU A 465 -14.66 -11.05 23.21
CA GLU A 465 -13.69 -12.14 23.45
C GLU A 465 -12.93 -12.53 22.18
N ILE A 466 -13.50 -12.25 21.00
CA ILE A 466 -12.84 -12.47 19.71
C ILE A 466 -11.80 -11.39 19.41
N LEU A 467 -12.13 -10.13 19.74
CA LEU A 467 -11.24 -8.97 19.59
C LEU A 467 -10.11 -9.02 20.63
#